data_AF-O82973-F1
#
_entry.id   AF-O82973-F1
#
_cell.length_a   1.000
_cell.length_b   1.000
_cell.length_c   1.000
_cell.angle_alpha   90.00
_cell.angle_beta   90.00
_cell.angle_gamma   90.00
#
_symmetry.space_group_name_H-M   'P 1'
#
loop_
_entity.id
_entity.type
_entity.pdbx_description
1 polymer ?
#
loop_
_entity_poly.entity_id
_entity_poly.type
_entity_poly.pdbx_seq_one_letter_code
_entity_poly.pdbx_strand_id
1 'polypeptide(L)'
;MEFEKTEELEVNPLINIDLDTIGRIVGIELFENPAKKLKDVSKTNLYIYTDNKYSFRLSNEEVANIYKIAGIEFCFADEDFNEFIGFDIVDLSLYPTYELDKLLI
;
A
#
# COMPACT_ATOMS: atom_id res chain seq x y z
N MET A 1 0.96 16.51 10.57
CA MET A 1 0.36 15.16 10.58
C MET A 1 0.71 14.60 11.94
N GLU A 2 -0.29 14.33 12.78
CA GLU A 2 -0.06 13.72 14.09
C GLU A 2 -0.13 12.20 13.94
N PHE A 3 0.99 11.55 14.20
CA PHE A 3 1.13 10.12 14.23
C PHE A 3 0.66 9.58 15.58
N GLU A 4 -0.15 8.53 15.60
CA GLU A 4 -0.66 7.93 16.84
C GLU A 4 0.06 6.62 17.17
N LYS A 5 0.16 5.69 16.20
CA LYS A 5 0.72 4.36 16.45
C LYS A 5 1.27 3.71 15.17
N THR A 6 2.24 2.82 15.35
CA THR A 6 2.70 1.85 14.35
C THR A 6 2.18 0.48 14.77
N GLU A 7 1.67 -0.29 13.82
CA GLU A 7 1.30 -1.69 14.04
C GLU A 7 1.69 -2.57 12.86
N GLU A 8 1.94 -3.85 13.14
CA GLU A 8 2.07 -4.88 12.11
C GLU A 8 0.72 -5.08 11.42
N LEU A 9 0.74 -5.30 10.11
CA LEU A 9 -0.45 -5.67 9.36
C LEU A 9 -0.93 -7.05 9.85
N GLU A 10 -2.20 -7.15 10.22
CA GLU A 10 -2.76 -8.35 10.85
C GLU A 10 -2.46 -9.66 10.10
N VAL A 11 -2.44 -9.59 8.77
CA VAL A 11 -2.20 -10.74 7.89
C VAL A 11 -0.74 -10.94 7.49
N ASN A 12 0.13 -9.96 7.73
CA ASN A 12 1.55 -10.06 7.35
C ASN A 12 2.43 -9.19 8.26
N PRO A 13 3.22 -9.81 9.19
CA PRO A 13 4.07 -9.09 10.13
C PRO A 13 5.31 -8.44 9.49
N LEU A 14 5.54 -8.64 8.19
CA LEU A 14 6.60 -7.98 7.42
C LEU A 14 6.16 -6.65 6.81
N ILE A 15 4.93 -6.21 7.09
CA ILE A 15 4.38 -4.94 6.68
C ILE A 15 3.92 -4.22 7.94
N ASN A 16 4.49 -3.05 8.22
CA ASN A 16 3.95 -2.17 9.26
C ASN A 16 3.19 -1.02 8.63
N ILE A 17 2.15 -0.58 9.34
CA ILE A 17 1.37 0.60 9.00
C ILE A 17 1.44 1.62 10.14
N ASP A 18 1.65 2.87 9.76
CA ASP A 18 1.57 4.01 10.67
C ASP A 18 0.18 4.62 10.56
N LEU A 19 -0.53 4.72 11.69
CA LEU A 19 -1.87 5.27 11.75
C LEU A 19 -1.85 6.66 12.40
N ASP A 20 -2.59 7.60 11.79
CA ASP A 20 -2.86 8.90 12.39
C ASP A 20 -4.00 8.82 13.41
N THR A 21 -4.27 9.95 14.08
CA THR A 21 -5.26 10.08 15.15
C THR A 21 -6.71 9.82 14.74
N ILE A 22 -6.99 9.66 13.44
CA ILE A 22 -8.31 9.28 12.90
C ILE A 22 -8.27 7.92 12.20
N GLY A 23 -7.21 7.15 12.40
CA GLY A 23 -7.07 5.78 11.89
C GLY A 23 -6.75 5.69 10.40
N ARG A 24 -6.22 6.74 9.78
CA ARG A 24 -5.72 6.68 8.39
C ARG A 24 -4.28 6.20 8.36
N ILE A 25 -3.96 5.37 7.37
CA ILE A 25 -2.57 4.97 7.12
C ILE A 25 -1.81 6.16 6.54
N VAL A 26 -0.77 6.62 7.25
CA VAL A 26 0.09 7.73 6.85
C VAL A 26 1.52 7.30 6.50
N GLY A 27 1.85 6.04 6.78
CA GLY A 27 3.13 5.42 6.46
C GLY A 27 2.97 3.92 6.28
N ILE A 28 3.77 3.34 5.38
CA ILE A 28 3.86 1.88 5.16
C ILE A 28 5.34 1.53 5.17
N GLU A 29 5.73 0.59 6.01
CA GLU A 29 7.10 0.10 6.13
C GLU A 29 7.13 -1.36 5.70
N LEU A 30 8.05 -1.70 4.79
CA LEU A 30 8.21 -3.04 4.27
C LEU A 30 9.51 -3.63 4.80
N PHE A 31 9.45 -4.88 5.27
CA PHE A 31 10.60 -5.62 5.78
C PHE A 31 10.91 -6.84 4.89
N GLU A 32 12.10 -7.41 5.06
CA GLU A 32 12.52 -8.67 4.42
C GLU A 32 12.17 -8.81 2.92
N ASN A 33 11.34 -9.78 2.55
CA ASN A 33 11.01 -10.07 1.16
C ASN A 33 10.24 -8.91 0.49
N PRO A 34 9.16 -8.35 1.09
CA PRO A 34 8.57 -7.10 0.62
C PRO A 34 9.59 -5.97 0.39
N ALA A 35 10.54 -5.78 1.31
CA ALA A 35 11.57 -4.75 1.18
C ALA A 35 12.55 -5.01 0.02
N LYS A 36 12.87 -6.29 -0.26
CA LYS A 36 13.73 -6.66 -1.39
C LYS A 36 13.07 -6.29 -2.72
N LYS A 37 11.76 -6.50 -2.86
CA LYS A 37 10.99 -6.16 -4.08
C LYS A 37 11.03 -4.66 -4.40
N LEU A 38 11.18 -3.77 -3.41
CA LEU A 38 11.35 -2.33 -3.63
C LEU A 38 12.63 -1.96 -4.40
N LYS A 39 13.69 -2.78 -4.36
CA LYS A 39 14.97 -2.46 -5.02
C LYS A 39 14.84 -2.42 -6.54
N ASP A 40 13.90 -3.19 -7.07
CA ASP A 40 13.70 -3.35 -8.51
C ASP A 40 12.68 -2.35 -9.06
N VAL A 41 12.08 -1.53 -8.19
CA VAL A 41 11.11 -0.51 -8.58
C VAL A 41 11.85 0.73 -9.09
N SER A 42 11.52 1.14 -10.32
CA SER A 42 11.96 2.40 -10.90
C SER A 42 11.56 3.58 -9.98
N LYS A 43 12.52 4.44 -9.63
CA LYS A 43 12.29 5.63 -8.78
C LYS A 43 11.43 6.71 -9.43
N THR A 44 11.17 6.60 -10.72
CA THR A 44 10.32 7.52 -11.47
C THR A 44 9.00 6.81 -11.78
N ASN A 45 7.95 7.31 -11.13
CA ASN A 45 6.53 6.99 -11.34
C ASN A 45 6.05 5.68 -10.70
N LEU A 46 5.57 5.80 -9.46
CA LEU A 46 5.21 4.67 -8.60
C LEU A 46 3.71 4.31 -8.65
N TYR A 47 2.84 5.20 -9.14
CA TYR A 47 1.39 5.04 -9.07
C TYR A 47 0.70 5.13 -10.44
N ILE A 48 -0.35 4.33 -10.61
CA ILE A 48 -1.30 4.38 -11.73
C ILE A 48 -2.69 4.73 -11.18
N TYR A 49 -3.40 5.64 -11.85
CA TYR A 49 -4.80 5.92 -11.55
C TYR A 49 -5.71 5.26 -12.58
N THR A 50 -6.51 4.30 -12.13
CA THR A 50 -7.50 3.57 -12.94
C THR A 50 -8.71 3.25 -12.09
N ASP A 51 -9.91 3.20 -12.67
CA ASP A 51 -11.14 2.78 -11.98
C ASP A 51 -11.38 3.47 -10.62
N ASN A 52 -11.06 4.77 -10.54
CA ASN A 52 -11.22 5.57 -9.33
C ASN A 52 -10.39 5.10 -8.12
N LYS A 53 -9.19 4.55 -8.37
CA LYS A 53 -8.21 4.18 -7.35
C LYS A 53 -6.77 4.51 -7.77
N TYR A 54 -5.91 4.79 -6.80
CA TYR A 54 -4.48 4.94 -7.01
C TYR A 54 -3.78 3.63 -6.65
N SER A 55 -3.08 3.04 -7.61
CA SER A 55 -2.47 1.72 -7.48
C SER A 55 -0.95 1.83 -7.45
N PHE A 56 -0.33 1.34 -6.38
CA PHE A 56 1.10 1.10 -6.29
C PHE A 56 1.39 -0.38 -6.57
N ARG A 57 2.33 -0.69 -7.47
CA ARG A 57 2.67 -2.09 -7.80
C ARG A 57 4.19 -2.31 -7.79
N LEU A 58 4.59 -3.40 -7.13
CA LEU A 58 5.96 -3.91 -7.09
C LEU A 58 6.22 -4.96 -8.18
N SER A 59 5.17 -5.62 -8.66
CA SER A 59 5.23 -6.63 -9.73
C SER A 59 3.95 -6.62 -10.58
N ASN A 60 4.00 -7.34 -11.71
CA ASN A 60 2.85 -7.55 -12.61
C ASN A 60 2.14 -8.89 -12.33
N GLU A 61 2.39 -9.50 -11.18
CA GLU A 61 1.73 -10.75 -10.80
C GLU A 61 0.22 -10.49 -10.59
N GLU A 62 -0.60 -11.52 -10.82
CA GLU A 62 -2.03 -11.43 -10.57
C GLU A 62 -2.30 -11.34 -9.06
N VAL A 63 -3.31 -10.57 -8.69
CA VAL A 63 -3.76 -10.47 -7.29
C VAL A 63 -4.56 -11.72 -6.96
N ALA A 64 -4.01 -12.56 -6.08
CA ALA A 64 -4.70 -13.74 -5.54
C ALA A 64 -5.55 -13.37 -4.33
N ASN A 65 -5.02 -12.54 -3.44
CA ASN A 65 -5.70 -12.16 -2.21
C ASN A 65 -5.54 -10.67 -1.86
N ILE A 66 -6.51 -10.14 -1.10
CA ILE A 66 -6.61 -8.74 -0.71
C ILE A 66 -6.92 -8.61 0.78
N TYR A 67 -6.15 -7.79 1.48
CA TYR A 67 -6.46 -7.35 2.83
C TYR A 67 -6.84 -5.87 2.85
N LYS A 68 -7.98 -5.51 3.45
CA LYS A 68 -8.54 -4.15 3.41
C LYS A 68 -8.49 -3.50 4.79
N ILE A 69 -7.89 -2.32 4.88
CA ILE A 69 -7.85 -1.53 6.11
C ILE A 69 -7.69 -0.04 5.78
N ALA A 70 -8.38 0.83 6.52
CA ALA A 70 -8.22 2.29 6.43
C ALA A 70 -8.29 2.89 5.01
N GLY A 71 -9.13 2.32 4.13
CA GLY A 71 -9.26 2.81 2.75
C GLY A 71 -8.16 2.36 1.78
N ILE A 72 -7.30 1.44 2.22
CA ILE A 72 -6.26 0.80 1.42
C ILE A 72 -6.55 -0.70 1.28
N GLU A 73 -6.34 -1.23 0.08
CA GLU A 73 -6.35 -2.66 -0.23
C GLU A 73 -4.91 -3.13 -0.46
N PHE A 74 -4.35 -3.91 0.45
CA PHE A 74 -3.05 -4.57 0.30
C PHE A 74 -3.22 -5.81 -0.58
N CYS A 75 -2.46 -5.90 -1.67
CA CYS A 75 -2.57 -6.94 -2.68
C CYS A 75 -1.43 -7.95 -2.56
N PHE A 76 -1.78 -9.24 -2.62
CA PHE A 76 -0.86 -10.37 -2.52
C PHE A 76 -1.04 -11.34 -3.69
N ALA A 77 0.07 -11.94 -4.13
CA ALA A 77 0.08 -12.94 -5.20
C ALA A 77 -0.13 -14.38 -4.69
N ASP A 78 -0.31 -14.56 -3.38
CA ASP A 78 -0.64 -15.82 -2.72
C ASP A 78 -1.87 -15.67 -1.81
N GLU A 79 -2.50 -16.81 -1.49
CA GLU A 79 -3.66 -16.86 -0.59
C GLU A 79 -3.27 -16.60 0.88
N ASP A 80 -2.02 -16.87 1.24
CA ASP A 80 -1.51 -16.82 2.61
C ASP A 80 -0.87 -15.47 2.98
N PHE A 81 -1.02 -14.44 2.13
CA PHE A 81 -0.54 -13.08 2.34
C PHE A 81 0.99 -12.93 2.47
N ASN A 82 1.82 -13.85 1.97
CA ASN A 82 3.28 -13.75 2.06
C ASN A 82 3.89 -12.98 0.88
N GLU A 83 3.27 -13.04 -0.29
CA GLU A 83 3.78 -12.48 -1.54
C GLU A 83 3.16 -11.12 -1.81
N PHE A 84 3.60 -10.10 -1.06
CA PHE A 84 3.17 -8.72 -1.27
C PHE A 84 3.56 -8.23 -2.67
N ILE A 85 2.60 -7.64 -3.40
CA ILE A 85 2.81 -7.11 -4.76
C ILE A 85 2.39 -5.65 -4.93
N GLY A 86 1.81 -5.03 -3.90
CA GLY A 86 1.46 -3.61 -3.90
C GLY A 86 0.17 -3.32 -3.14
N PHE A 87 -0.36 -2.12 -3.33
CA PHE A 87 -1.62 -1.74 -2.69
C PHE A 87 -2.42 -0.74 -3.53
N ASP A 88 -3.72 -0.66 -3.25
CA ASP A 88 -4.64 0.29 -3.86
C ASP A 88 -5.21 1.23 -2.81
N ILE A 89 -5.19 2.53 -3.08
CA ILE A 89 -5.96 3.52 -2.31
C ILE A 89 -7.34 3.59 -2.94
N VAL A 90 -8.35 3.06 -2.24
CA VAL A 90 -9.72 2.89 -2.75
C VAL A 90 -10.73 3.83 -2.09
N ASP A 91 -10.47 4.29 -0.86
CA ASP A 91 -11.29 5.33 -0.23
C ASP A 91 -10.64 6.71 -0.38
N LEU A 92 -10.89 7.34 -1.53
CA LEU A 92 -10.33 8.65 -1.85
C LEU A 92 -10.85 9.78 -0.96
N SER A 93 -11.86 9.53 -0.12
CA SER A 93 -12.33 10.54 0.85
C SER A 93 -11.42 10.66 2.06
N LEU A 94 -10.64 9.61 2.38
CA LEU A 94 -9.68 9.61 3.47
C LEU A 94 -8.35 10.28 3.09
N TYR A 95 -8.02 10.27 1.80
CA TYR A 95 -6.71 10.66 1.29
C TYR A 95 -6.77 11.91 0.40
N PRO A 96 -5.82 12.85 0.55
CA PRO A 96 -5.78 14.05 -0.28
C PRO A 96 -5.42 13.71 -1.74
N THR A 97 -6.43 13.57 -2.61
CA THR A 97 -6.23 13.22 -4.02
C THR A 97 -5.28 14.17 -4.75
N TYR A 98 -5.29 15.46 -4.40
CA TYR A 98 -4.38 16.46 -4.97
C TYR A 98 -2.89 16.19 -4.69
N GLU A 99 -2.54 15.45 -3.62
CA GLU A 99 -1.18 14.97 -3.37
C GLU A 99 -0.90 13.69 -4.15
N LEU A 100 -1.88 12.78 -4.23
CA LEU A 100 -1.76 11.52 -4.97
C LEU A 100 -1.61 11.76 -6.48
N ASP A 101 -2.26 12.77 -7.03
CA ASP A 101 -2.15 13.18 -8.44
C ASP A 101 -0.70 13.51 -8.84
N LYS A 102 0.11 14.01 -7.89
CA LYS A 102 1.53 14.30 -8.13
C LYS A 102 2.39 13.04 -8.28
N LEU A 103 1.84 11.87 -7.98
CA LEU A 103 2.52 10.57 -8.02
C LEU A 103 2.19 9.76 -9.29
N LEU A 104 1.25 10.24 -10.12
CA LEU A 104 0.78 9.57 -11.34
C LEU A 104 1.76 9.69 -12.52
N ILE A 105 1.64 8.74 -13.45
CA ILE A 105 2.28 8.73 -14.79
C ILE A 105 1.60 9.74 -15.73
#